data_AF-A0A7J8BU74-F1
#
_entry.id   AF-A0A7J8BU74-F1
#
_cell.length_a   1.000
_cell.length_b   1.000
_cell.length_c   1.000
_cell.angle_alpha   90.00
_cell.angle_beta   90.00
_cell.angle_gamma   90.00
#
_symmetry.space_group_name_H-M   'P 1'
#
loop_
_entity.id
_entity.type
_entity.pdbx_description
1 polymer ?
#
loop_
_entity_poly.entity_id
_entity_poly.type
_entity_poly.pdbx_seq_one_letter_code
_entity_poly.pdbx_strand_id
1 'polypeptide(L)'
;MVLPRQTCGLFTHTIFYKEYPGGPKELDKSIQGGELFFTVVLNPISIFMTHLSNYGNDRLGLYTFVNLANFVQSWTNLRLQTLPPAQLAHKYFELFPDQKDPLWQLDYYKTPPNATRWKDKQFSCNSTAHF
;
A
#
# COMPACT_ATOMS: atom_id res chain seq x y z
N MET A 1 10.34 0.95 14.21
CA MET A 1 10.08 1.46 12.85
C MET A 1 9.25 0.42 12.09
N VAL A 2 7.95 0.66 11.94
CA VAL A 2 7.05 -0.20 11.16
C VAL A 2 6.60 0.60 9.95
N LEU A 3 6.98 0.16 8.75
CA LEU A 3 6.60 0.84 7.50
C LEU A 3 5.17 0.47 7.10
N PRO A 4 4.32 1.44 6.72
CA PRO A 4 3.03 1.13 6.14
C PRO A 4 3.21 0.53 4.75
N ARG A 5 2.32 -0.38 4.36
CA ARG A 5 2.29 -0.99 3.04
C ARG A 5 0.97 -0.65 2.37
N GLN A 6 1.01 -0.32 1.09
CA GLN A 6 -0.17 -0.13 0.26
C GLN A 6 -0.54 -1.42 -0.47
N THR A 7 -1.84 -1.58 -0.72
CA THR A 7 -2.37 -2.63 -1.59
C THR A 7 -2.06 -2.30 -3.04
N CYS A 8 -1.79 -3.33 -3.86
CA CYS A 8 -1.55 -3.17 -5.29
C CYS A 8 -2.59 -3.89 -6.16
N GLY A 9 -3.68 -4.36 -5.55
CA GLY A 9 -4.72 -5.12 -6.25
C GLY A 9 -4.27 -6.49 -6.75
N LEU A 10 -3.10 -6.99 -6.36
CA LEU A 10 -2.65 -8.34 -6.68
C LEU A 10 -2.96 -9.31 -5.54
N PHE A 11 -3.53 -10.44 -5.90
CA PHE A 11 -3.96 -11.48 -4.96
C PHE A 11 -3.06 -12.71 -5.07
N THR A 12 -2.90 -13.45 -3.97
CA THR A 12 -2.07 -14.66 -3.92
C THR A 12 -2.57 -15.77 -4.84
N HIS A 13 -3.89 -15.91 -4.97
CA HIS A 13 -4.55 -16.97 -5.72
C HIS A 13 -4.77 -16.64 -7.20
N THR A 14 -4.67 -15.36 -7.57
CA THR A 14 -4.82 -14.91 -8.95
C THR A 14 -3.45 -14.91 -9.63
N ILE A 15 -3.22 -15.93 -10.47
CA ILE A 15 -1.94 -16.12 -11.16
C ILE A 15 -2.05 -15.99 -12.68
N PHE A 16 -3.28 -16.02 -13.21
CA PHE A 16 -3.57 -15.79 -14.63
C PHE A 16 -4.31 -14.48 -14.81
N TYR A 17 -3.92 -13.73 -15.85
CA TYR A 17 -4.47 -12.41 -16.15
C TYR A 17 -5.97 -12.47 -16.43
N LYS A 18 -6.42 -13.48 -17.18
CA LYS A 18 -7.83 -13.74 -17.50
C LYS A 18 -8.72 -13.98 -16.26
N GLU A 19 -8.13 -14.40 -15.14
CA GLU A 19 -8.82 -14.77 -13.90
C GLU A 19 -8.77 -13.65 -12.86
N TYR A 20 -8.29 -12.47 -13.24
CA TYR A 20 -8.28 -11.31 -12.36
C TYR A 20 -9.70 -10.98 -11.87
N PRO A 21 -9.90 -10.69 -10.56
CA PRO A 21 -11.22 -10.34 -10.04
C PRO A 21 -11.81 -9.12 -10.75
N GLY A 22 -13.03 -9.24 -11.27
CA GLY A 22 -13.64 -8.20 -12.12
C GLY A 22 -13.17 -8.22 -13.59
N GLY A 23 -12.26 -9.12 -13.93
CA GLY A 23 -11.71 -9.32 -15.28
C GLY A 23 -10.43 -8.52 -15.52
N PRO A 24 -9.68 -8.84 -16.59
CA PRO A 24 -8.34 -8.30 -16.79
C PRO A 24 -8.29 -6.78 -16.98
N LYS A 25 -9.37 -6.22 -17.53
CA LYS A 25 -9.52 -4.78 -17.73
C LYS A 25 -9.56 -3.99 -16.42
N GLU A 26 -9.96 -4.61 -15.31
CA GLU A 26 -9.95 -3.92 -14.01
C GLU A 26 -8.53 -3.71 -13.49
N LEU A 27 -7.63 -4.68 -13.73
CA LEU A 27 -6.21 -4.50 -13.44
C LEU A 27 -5.62 -3.36 -14.28
N ASP A 28 -5.92 -3.34 -15.59
CA ASP A 28 -5.45 -2.29 -16.49
C ASP A 28 -5.96 -0.91 -16.08
N LYS A 29 -7.24 -0.80 -15.72
CA LYS A 29 -7.83 0.45 -15.23
C LYS A 29 -7.12 0.93 -13.96
N SER A 30 -6.83 0.03 -13.02
CA SER A 30 -6.11 0.39 -11.79
C SER A 30 -4.72 0.96 -12.09
N ILE A 31 -4.03 0.41 -13.09
CA ILE A 31 -2.69 0.85 -13.54
C ILE A 31 -2.75 2.16 -14.32
N GLN A 32 -3.71 2.31 -15.23
CA GLN A 32 -3.78 3.39 -16.20
C GLN A 32 -4.73 4.50 -15.74
N GLY A 33 -4.33 5.22 -14.69
CA GLY A 33 -5.12 6.33 -14.15
C GLY A 33 -6.15 5.94 -13.10
N GLY A 34 -6.13 4.70 -12.61
CA GLY A 34 -6.99 4.21 -11.53
C GLY A 34 -6.32 4.24 -10.16
N GLU A 35 -6.79 3.37 -9.26
CA GLU A 35 -6.42 3.35 -7.84
C GLU A 35 -4.92 3.21 -7.61
N LEU A 36 -4.27 2.26 -8.30
CA LEU A 36 -2.84 2.01 -8.13
C LEU A 36 -1.99 3.19 -8.63
N PHE A 37 -2.40 3.80 -9.76
CA PHE A 37 -1.77 5.03 -10.25
C PHE A 37 -1.87 6.16 -9.24
N PHE A 38 -3.08 6.47 -8.75
CA PHE A 38 -3.26 7.54 -7.77
C PHE A 38 -2.53 7.25 -6.47
N THR A 39 -2.41 5.99 -6.06
CA THR A 39 -1.61 5.62 -4.89
C THR A 39 -0.14 6.04 -5.04
N VAL A 40 0.45 5.86 -6.23
CA VAL A 40 1.83 6.32 -6.50
C VAL A 40 1.91 7.85 -6.57
N VAL A 41 0.94 8.51 -7.21
CA VAL A 41 0.97 9.98 -7.39
C VAL A 41 0.74 10.73 -6.08
N LEU A 42 -0.14 10.23 -5.21
CA LEU A 42 -0.57 10.91 -3.99
C LEU A 42 0.33 10.61 -2.78
N ASN A 43 1.22 9.61 -2.87
CA ASN A 43 2.11 9.24 -1.77
C ASN A 43 3.58 9.46 -2.14
N PRO A 44 4.37 10.20 -1.34
CA PRO A 44 5.78 10.44 -1.63
C PRO A 44 6.65 9.19 -1.47
N ILE A 45 6.16 8.19 -0.72
CA ILE A 45 6.78 6.88 -0.57
C ILE A 45 5.69 5.81 -0.74
N SER A 46 5.92 4.88 -1.66
CA SER A 46 5.03 3.74 -1.90
C SER A 46 5.76 2.44 -1.61
N ILE A 47 5.13 1.57 -0.84
CA ILE A 47 5.63 0.26 -0.41
C ILE A 47 4.53 -0.75 -0.71
N PHE A 48 4.69 -1.47 -1.80
CA PHE A 48 3.70 -2.46 -2.22
C PHE A 48 4.07 -3.85 -1.74
N MET A 49 3.07 -4.61 -1.31
CA MET A 49 3.23 -6.03 -1.02
C MET A 49 2.84 -6.85 -2.24
N THR A 50 3.75 -7.70 -2.67
CA THR A 50 3.53 -8.75 -3.67
C THR A 50 3.88 -10.11 -3.09
N HIS A 51 3.43 -11.17 -3.74
CA HIS A 51 3.71 -12.54 -3.33
C HIS A 51 4.46 -13.29 -4.42
N LEU A 52 5.14 -14.38 -4.03
CA LEU A 52 5.90 -15.22 -4.97
C LEU A 52 5.04 -15.70 -6.15
N SER A 53 3.77 -16.05 -5.90
CA SER A 53 2.83 -16.47 -6.95
C SER A 53 2.56 -15.39 -7.99
N ASN A 54 2.66 -14.11 -7.65
CA ASN A 54 2.48 -13.01 -8.61
C ASN A 54 3.62 -12.92 -9.62
N TYR A 55 4.73 -13.60 -9.39
CA TYR A 55 5.85 -13.71 -10.33
C TYR A 55 5.87 -15.06 -11.07
N GLY A 56 4.90 -15.94 -10.82
CA GLY A 56 4.66 -17.16 -11.59
C GLY A 56 3.68 -16.94 -12.76
N ASN A 57 3.58 -17.93 -13.65
CA ASN A 57 2.65 -17.96 -14.79
C ASN A 57 2.66 -16.66 -15.63
N ASP A 58 1.56 -15.90 -15.61
CA ASP A 58 1.42 -14.66 -16.39
C ASP A 58 2.22 -13.48 -15.80
N ARG A 59 2.91 -13.70 -14.68
CA ARG A 59 3.83 -12.73 -14.04
C ARG A 59 3.13 -11.41 -13.76
N LEU A 60 1.94 -11.46 -13.15
CA LEU A 60 1.10 -10.30 -12.88
C LEU A 60 1.81 -9.21 -12.08
N GLY A 61 2.73 -9.56 -11.18
CA GLY A 61 3.58 -8.60 -10.48
C GLY A 61 4.43 -7.78 -11.43
N LEU A 62 5.11 -8.44 -12.37
CA LEU A 62 5.93 -7.76 -13.38
C LEU A 62 5.05 -6.95 -14.34
N TYR A 63 3.96 -7.54 -14.84
CA TYR A 63 3.01 -6.85 -15.71
C TYR A 63 2.51 -5.55 -15.07
N THR A 64 2.08 -5.61 -13.82
CA THR A 64 1.50 -4.47 -13.11
C THR A 64 2.51 -3.34 -12.94
N PHE A 65 3.68 -3.62 -12.33
CA PHE A 65 4.62 -2.56 -11.98
C PHE A 65 5.40 -2.00 -13.16
N VAL A 66 5.65 -2.79 -14.21
CA VAL A 66 6.26 -2.28 -15.45
C VAL A 66 5.30 -1.32 -16.16
N ASN A 67 4.03 -1.72 -16.33
CA ASN A 67 3.04 -0.86 -16.98
C ASN A 67 2.75 0.39 -16.14
N LEU A 68 2.69 0.26 -14.82
CA LEU A 68 2.51 1.40 -13.91
C LEU A 68 3.67 2.40 -14.01
N ALA A 69 4.92 1.92 -13.95
CA ALA A 69 6.09 2.79 -14.06
C ALA A 69 6.12 3.51 -15.42
N ASN A 70 5.84 2.79 -16.51
CA ASN A 70 5.75 3.36 -17.85
C ASN A 70 4.65 4.43 -17.94
N PHE A 71 3.48 4.16 -17.37
CA PHE A 71 2.35 5.09 -17.37
C PHE A 71 2.68 6.36 -16.57
N VAL A 72 3.20 6.22 -15.36
CA VAL A 72 3.64 7.36 -14.52
C VAL A 72 4.68 8.21 -15.25
N GLN A 73 5.67 7.58 -15.89
CA GLN A 73 6.71 8.31 -16.63
C GLN A 73 6.16 9.01 -17.88
N SER A 74 5.16 8.43 -18.54
CA SER A 74 4.58 8.98 -19.77
C SER A 74 3.64 10.16 -19.50
N TRP A 75 2.92 10.13 -18.37
CA TRP A 75 1.83 11.06 -18.09
C TRP A 75 2.13 12.04 -16.95
N THR A 76 3.29 11.92 -16.29
CA THR A 76 3.69 12.82 -15.20
C THR A 76 5.17 13.17 -15.31
N ASN A 77 5.59 14.21 -14.59
CA ASN A 77 7.00 14.57 -14.45
C ASN A 77 7.66 13.93 -13.21
N LEU A 78 7.02 12.90 -12.63
CA LEU A 78 7.54 12.23 -11.43
C LEU A 78 8.74 11.36 -11.77
N ARG A 79 9.75 11.39 -10.89
CA ARG A 79 10.92 10.53 -10.99
C ARG A 79 10.85 9.45 -9.92
N LEU A 80 10.58 8.22 -10.34
CA LEU A 80 10.52 7.08 -9.44
C LEU A 80 11.95 6.68 -9.04
N GLN A 81 12.16 6.46 -7.74
CA GLN A 81 13.42 6.00 -7.17
C GLN A 81 13.14 4.87 -6.19
N THR A 82 13.98 3.85 -6.20
CA THR A 82 13.91 2.73 -5.26
C THR A 82 15.05 2.80 -4.28
N LEU A 83 14.77 2.54 -3.01
CA LEU A 83 15.76 2.42 -1.95
C LEU A 83 15.71 1.02 -1.33
N PRO A 84 16.83 0.48 -0.84
CA PRO A 84 16.83 -0.70 0.00
C PRO A 84 15.92 -0.51 1.23
N PRO A 85 15.30 -1.58 1.77
CA PRO A 85 14.31 -1.47 2.84
C PRO A 85 14.75 -0.67 4.07
N ALA A 86 16.00 -0.84 4.51
CA ALA A 86 16.54 -0.09 5.64
C ALA A 86 16.64 1.41 5.32
N GLN A 87 17.17 1.78 4.17
CA GLN A 87 17.29 3.19 3.75
C GLN A 87 15.91 3.83 3.53
N LEU A 88 14.99 3.07 2.95
CA LEU A 88 13.60 3.50 2.77
C LEU A 88 12.93 3.77 4.13
N ALA A 89 13.19 2.93 5.14
CA ALA A 89 12.68 3.15 6.50
C ALA A 89 13.16 4.47 7.08
N HIS A 90 14.48 4.73 7.02
CA HIS A 90 15.03 6.00 7.51
C HIS A 90 14.40 7.20 6.79
N LYS A 91 14.35 7.19 5.46
CA LYS A 91 13.74 8.26 4.66
C LYS A 91 12.25 8.46 4.97
N TYR A 92 11.52 7.38 5.24
CA TYR A 92 10.11 7.47 5.63
C TYR A 92 9.92 8.20 6.95
N PHE A 93 10.67 7.82 8.00
CA PHE A 93 10.52 8.45 9.32
C PHE A 93 11.19 9.83 9.42
N GLU A 94 12.04 10.20 8.46
CA GLU A 94 12.45 11.60 8.26
C GLU A 94 11.29 12.48 7.77
N LEU A 95 10.46 11.96 6.86
CA LEU A 95 9.29 12.67 6.34
C LEU A 95 8.10 12.64 7.32
N PHE A 96 7.96 11.56 8.09
CA PHE A 96 6.84 11.32 9.00
C PHE A 96 7.34 10.99 10.42
N PRO A 97 7.96 11.95 11.14
CA PRO A 97 8.56 11.70 12.45
C PRO A 97 7.53 11.24 13.49
N ASP A 98 6.29 11.75 13.41
CA ASP A 98 5.20 11.42 14.33
C ASP A 98 4.70 9.97 14.20
N GLN A 99 5.09 9.26 13.13
CA GLN A 99 4.67 7.87 12.87
C GLN A 99 5.72 6.84 13.31
N LYS A 100 6.84 7.28 13.88
CA LYS A 100 7.96 6.42 14.27
C LYS A 100 7.57 5.36 15.31
N ASP A 101 6.70 5.76 16.23
CA ASP A 101 6.15 4.89 17.26
C ASP A 101 4.76 4.40 16.82
N PRO A 102 4.61 3.11 16.47
CA PRO A 102 3.32 2.58 16.05
C PRO A 102 2.34 2.57 17.23
N LEU A 103 1.15 3.12 17.00
CA LEU A 103 0.01 2.98 17.90
C LEU A 103 -0.60 1.59 17.72
N TRP A 104 -0.28 0.67 18.64
CA TRP A 104 -0.94 -0.63 18.69
C TRP A 104 -2.27 -0.49 19.44
N GLN A 105 -3.35 -1.09 18.94
CA GLN A 105 -4.68 -1.09 19.58
C GLN A 105 -4.73 -1.86 20.93
N LEU A 106 -3.60 -2.13 21.57
CA LEU A 106 -3.48 -2.88 22.82
C LEU A 106 -3.10 -1.95 23.98
N ASP A 107 -4.03 -1.09 24.38
CA ASP A 107 -3.97 -0.37 25.67
C ASP A 107 -4.70 -1.11 26.79
N TYR A 108 -4.98 -2.41 26.63
CA TYR A 108 -5.65 -3.23 27.66
C TYR A 108 -4.82 -3.41 28.95
N TYR A 109 -3.51 -3.18 28.91
CA TYR A 109 -2.62 -3.35 30.07
C TYR A 109 -2.10 -2.04 30.66
N LYS A 110 -2.57 -0.87 30.17
CA LYS A 110 -2.07 0.45 30.61
C LYS A 110 -3.13 1.38 31.21
N THR A 111 -4.33 0.88 31.48
CA THR A 111 -5.35 1.66 32.20
C THR A 111 -5.33 1.32 33.70
N PRO A 112 -5.02 2.26 34.60
CA PRO A 112 -5.37 2.08 36.01
C PRO A 112 -6.92 2.03 36.12
N PRO A 113 -7.49 1.32 37.12
CA PRO A 113 -8.91 0.94 37.14
C PRO A 113 -9.93 2.11 37.09
N ASN A 114 -9.49 3.36 37.21
CA ASN A 114 -10.35 4.53 37.44
C ASN A 114 -10.13 5.68 36.44
N ALA A 115 -9.62 5.45 35.23
CA ALA A 115 -9.47 6.51 34.24
C ALA A 115 -10.71 6.63 33.33
N THR A 116 -11.75 7.32 33.81
CA THR A 116 -12.89 7.78 33.01
C THR A 116 -12.48 8.92 32.08
N ARG A 117 -11.85 8.65 30.92
CA ARG A 117 -11.76 9.67 29.87
C ARG A 117 -11.36 9.20 28.48
N TRP A 118 -12.23 8.54 27.71
CA TRP A 118 -12.11 8.56 26.23
C TRP A 118 -13.48 8.44 25.56
N LYS A 119 -14.21 9.56 25.45
CA LYS A 119 -15.34 9.67 24.53
C LYS A 119 -14.96 10.20 23.14
N ASP A 120 -13.79 10.80 22.92
CA ASP A 120 -13.66 11.72 21.78
C ASP A 120 -12.46 11.52 20.83
N LYS A 121 -11.84 10.33 20.75
CA LYS A 121 -10.87 10.05 19.69
C LYS A 121 -11.03 8.66 19.09
N GLN A 122 -12.18 8.46 18.46
CA GLN A 122 -12.33 7.41 17.46
C GLN A 122 -11.74 7.94 16.15
N PHE A 123 -10.42 7.81 15.96
CA PHE A 123 -9.92 7.76 14.59
C PHE A 123 -10.44 6.45 14.02
N SER A 124 -11.58 6.55 13.33
CA SER A 124 -12.20 5.39 12.74
C SER A 124 -11.24 4.83 11.71
N CYS A 125 -10.81 3.59 11.91
CA CYS A 125 -10.31 2.73 10.86
C CYS A 125 -11.52 2.33 9.98
N ASN A 126 -12.20 3.32 9.38
CA ASN A 126 -13.29 3.11 8.44
C ASN A 126 -12.75 3.25 7.02
N SER A 127 -11.91 2.31 6.65
CA SER A 127 -11.90 1.83 5.27
C SER A 127 -12.01 0.32 5.38
N THR A 128 -13.25 -0.11 5.56
CA THR A 128 -13.75 -1.45 5.31
C THR A 128 -13.10 -2.03 4.06
N ALA A 129 -12.14 -2.94 4.24
CA ALA A 129 -11.89 -3.99 3.28
C ALA A 129 -13.00 -5.04 3.49
N HIS A 130 -14.19 -4.73 2.95
CA HIS A 130 -15.14 -5.77 2.62
C HIS A 130 -14.69 -6.36 1.28
N PHE A 131 -14.21 -7.61 1.35
CA PHE A 131 -14.37 -8.60 0.30
C PHE A 131 -15.01 -9.82 0.95
#